data_AF-A0A1Y6HNT3-F1
#
_entry.id   AF-A0A1Y6HNT3-F1
#
_cell.length_a   1.000
_cell.length_b   1.000
_cell.length_c   1.000
_cell.angle_alpha   90.00
_cell.angle_beta   90.00
_cell.angle_gamma   90.00
#
_symmetry.space_group_name_H-M   'P 1'
#
loop_
_entity.id
_entity.type
_entity.pdbx_description
1 polymer ?
#
loop_
_entity_poly.entity_id
_entity_poly.type
_entity_poly.pdbx_seq_one_letter_code
_entity_poly.pdbx_strand_id
1 'polypeptide(L)'
;MAAAREREPLLMIVSPQLQAASARQLVNLCAQRMQIDLAFRDLKFDRDGQAMEDSLTRRGKRLQILLLVNPLAAFASWLAGIGC
;
A
#
# COMPACT_ATOMS: atom_id res chain seq x y z
N MET A 1 -11.68 12.88 12.26
CA MET A 1 -12.51 11.91 13.02
C MET A 1 -13.25 11.05 12.02
N ALA A 2 -12.90 9.77 11.91
CA ALA A 2 -13.56 8.84 10.99
C ALA A 2 -14.89 8.39 11.60
N ALA A 3 -15.98 8.57 10.85
CA ALA A 3 -17.32 8.09 11.21
C ALA A 3 -17.30 6.58 11.48
N ALA A 4 -18.00 6.17 12.54
CA ALA A 4 -18.22 4.77 12.88
C ALA A 4 -19.04 4.09 11.77
N ARG A 5 -18.38 3.65 10.70
CA ARG A 5 -18.95 2.73 9.72
C ARG A 5 -19.38 1.48 10.48
N GLU A 6 -20.62 1.06 10.26
CA GLU A 6 -21.14 -0.23 10.69
C GLU A 6 -20.11 -1.31 10.36
N ARG A 7 -19.67 -2.06 11.37
CA ARG A 7 -18.65 -3.10 11.19
C ARG A 7 -19.28 -4.26 10.42
N GLU A 8 -19.13 -4.25 9.10
CA GLU A 8 -19.40 -5.43 8.28
C GLU A 8 -18.63 -6.63 8.85
N PRO A 9 -19.27 -7.82 8.94
CA PRO A 9 -18.60 -9.02 9.45
C PRO A 9 -17.48 -9.44 8.50
N LEU A 10 -16.24 -9.39 8.98
CA LEU A 10 -15.06 -9.79 8.24
C LEU A 10 -14.87 -11.32 8.33
N LEU A 11 -15.09 -12.03 7.22
CA LEU A 11 -14.73 -13.45 7.09
C LEU A 11 -13.36 -13.57 6.42
N MET A 12 -12.44 -14.32 7.03
CA MET A 12 -11.08 -14.50 6.53
C MET A 12 -10.70 -15.97 6.48
N ILE A 13 -10.20 -16.41 5.32
CA ILE A 13 -9.61 -17.73 5.12
C ILE A 13 -8.10 -17.59 5.25
N VAL A 14 -7.49 -18.39 6.12
CA VAL A 14 -6.05 -18.34 6.39
C VAL A 14 -5.41 -19.70 6.14
N SER A 15 -4.13 -19.69 5.78
CA SER A 15 -3.36 -20.92 5.59
C SER A 15 -3.31 -21.74 6.89
N PRO A 16 -3.36 -23.09 6.82
CA PRO A 16 -3.16 -23.96 8.00
C PRO A 16 -1.87 -23.69 8.77
N GLN A 17 -0.83 -23.18 8.08
CA GLN A 17 0.45 -22.81 8.71
C GLN A 17 0.32 -21.67 9.74
N LEU A 18 -0.77 -20.90 9.68
CA LEU A 18 -1.05 -19.80 10.59
C LEU A 18 -1.98 -20.19 11.75
N GLN A 19 -2.22 -21.49 11.97
CA GLN A 19 -3.11 -21.99 13.04
C GLN A 19 -2.74 -21.52 14.45
N ALA A 20 -1.45 -21.25 14.70
CA ALA A 20 -0.96 -20.75 15.99
C ALA A 20 -1.17 -19.23 16.18
N ALA A 21 -1.51 -18.50 15.11
CA ALA A 21 -1.76 -17.07 15.18
C ALA A 21 -3.17 -16.81 15.75
N SER A 22 -3.26 -15.87 16.69
CA SER A 22 -4.54 -15.40 17.20
C SER A 22 -5.34 -14.67 16.13
N ALA A 23 -6.67 -14.65 16.27
CA ALA A 23 -7.55 -13.88 15.38
C ALA A 23 -7.13 -12.40 15.25
N ARG A 24 -6.64 -11.79 16.35
CA ARG A 24 -6.15 -10.41 16.34
C ARG A 24 -4.89 -10.24 15.50
N GLN A 25 -3.96 -11.19 15.55
CA GLN A 25 -2.77 -11.17 14.71
C GLN A 25 -3.13 -11.33 13.23
N LEU A 26 -4.10 -12.19 12.90
CA LEU A 26 -4.58 -12.39 11.54
C LEU A 26 -5.28 -11.15 10.97
N VAL A 27 -6.15 -10.51 11.77
CA VAL A 27 -6.79 -9.25 11.38
C VAL A 27 -5.74 -8.15 11.18
N ASN A 28 -4.75 -8.03 12.06
CA ASN A 28 -3.67 -7.06 11.89
C ASN A 28 -2.82 -7.34 10.64
N LEU A 29 -2.55 -8.61 10.33
CA LEU A 29 -1.82 -8.99 9.12
C LEU A 29 -2.58 -8.60 7.84
N CYS A 30 -3.90 -8.80 7.80
CA CYS A 30 -4.71 -8.32 6.69
C CYS A 30 -4.89 -6.79 6.68
N ALA A 31 -4.90 -6.14 7.84
CA ALA A 31 -4.86 -4.68 7.91
C ALA A 31 -3.53 -4.14 7.35
N GLN A 32 -2.41 -4.85 7.56
CA GLN A 32 -1.13 -4.51 6.93
C GLN A 32 -1.18 -4.68 5.41
N ARG A 33 -1.93 -5.65 4.86
CA ARG A 33 -2.11 -5.75 3.41
C ARG A 33 -2.79 -4.52 2.81
N MET A 34 -3.63 -3.82 3.56
CA MET A 34 -4.24 -2.55 3.10
C MET A 34 -3.17 -1.48 2.77
N GLN A 35 -1.96 -1.58 3.33
CA GLN A 35 -0.84 -0.71 2.96
C GLN A 35 -0.46 -0.84 1.48
N ILE A 36 -0.65 -2.02 0.89
CA ILE A 36 -0.40 -2.26 -0.53
C ILE A 36 -1.42 -1.48 -1.37
N ASP A 37 -2.70 -1.55 -1.02
CA ASP A 37 -3.76 -0.82 -1.73
C ASP A 37 -3.61 0.70 -1.58
N LEU A 38 -3.18 1.15 -0.40
CA LEU A 38 -2.83 2.55 -0.16
C LEU A 38 -1.66 2.98 -1.04
N ALA A 39 -0.58 2.21 -1.11
CA ALA A 39 0.56 2.52 -1.98
C ALA A 39 0.17 2.61 -3.46
N PHE A 40 -0.76 1.77 -3.93
CA PHE A 40 -1.29 1.87 -5.30
C PHE A 40 -2.20 3.08 -5.50
N ARG A 41 -2.92 3.52 -4.47
CA ARG A 41 -3.71 4.75 -4.51
C ARG A 41 -2.79 5.96 -4.58
N ASP A 42 -1.78 6.02 -3.73
CA ASP A 42 -0.82 7.13 -3.66
C ASP A 42 0.00 7.22 -4.95
N LEU A 43 0.33 6.09 -5.57
CA LEU A 43 0.97 6.04 -6.88
C LEU A 43 0.20 6.84 -7.95
N LYS A 44 -1.13 6.78 -7.92
CA LYS A 44 -2.01 7.43 -8.90
C LYS A 44 -2.46 8.82 -8.46
N PHE A 45 -2.30 9.17 -7.19
CA PHE A 45 -2.83 10.41 -6.67
C PHE A 45 -1.95 11.60 -7.07
N ASP A 46 -2.56 12.64 -7.63
CA ASP A 46 -1.81 13.72 -8.27
C ASP A 46 -1.23 14.75 -7.29
N ARG A 47 -1.93 15.02 -6.19
CA ARG A 47 -1.62 16.17 -5.32
C ARG A 47 -0.71 15.83 -4.14
N ASP A 48 -1.05 14.74 -3.46
CA ASP A 48 -0.36 14.25 -2.27
C ASP A 48 0.31 12.88 -2.52
N GLY A 49 0.34 12.45 -3.78
CA GLY A 49 0.88 11.17 -4.22
C GLY A 49 2.00 11.35 -5.24
N GLN A 50 2.18 10.37 -6.11
CA GLN A 50 3.30 10.32 -7.06
C GLN A 50 2.90 10.67 -8.49
N ALA A 51 1.62 11.00 -8.74
CA ALA A 51 1.11 11.45 -10.04
C ALA A 51 1.60 10.59 -11.22
N MET A 52 1.67 9.26 -11.07
CA MET A 52 2.28 8.39 -12.08
C MET A 52 1.56 8.48 -13.45
N GLU A 53 0.26 8.79 -13.43
CA GLU A 53 -0.56 8.99 -14.63
C GLU A 53 -0.11 10.23 -15.43
N ASP A 54 0.54 11.20 -14.77
CA ASP A 54 1.13 12.41 -15.37
C ASP A 54 2.55 12.18 -15.91
N SER A 55 3.03 10.94 -15.96
CA SER A 55 4.34 10.62 -16.54
C SER A 55 4.44 10.88 -18.06
N LEU A 56 3.34 11.30 -18.71
CA LEU A 56 3.20 11.64 -20.13
C LEU A 56 3.70 10.57 -21.10
N THR A 57 3.82 9.32 -20.64
CA THR A 57 4.30 8.20 -21.48
C THR A 57 3.27 7.10 -21.58
N ARG A 58 3.14 6.57 -22.79
CA ARG A 58 2.37 5.34 -23.06
C ARG A 58 3.29 4.16 -23.42
N ARG A 59 4.61 4.32 -23.31
CA ARG A 59 5.59 3.27 -23.61
C ARG A 59 5.73 2.33 -22.41
N GLY A 60 5.24 1.09 -22.54
CA GLY A 60 5.27 0.09 -21.46
C GLY A 60 6.64 -0.10 -20.80
N LYS A 61 7.73 -0.11 -21.58
CA LYS A 61 9.10 -0.21 -21.03
C LYS A 61 9.45 0.94 -20.09
N ARG A 62 9.04 2.18 -20.42
CA ARG A 62 9.28 3.35 -19.57
C ARG A 62 8.41 3.30 -18.32
N LEU A 63 7.15 2.88 -18.45
CA LEU A 63 6.26 2.68 -17.30
C LEU A 63 6.82 1.64 -16.32
N GLN A 64 7.37 0.52 -16.81
CA GLN A 64 8.01 -0.48 -15.94
C GLN A 64 9.18 0.10 -15.13
N ILE A 65 10.03 0.90 -15.77
CA ILE A 65 11.15 1.55 -15.08
C ILE A 65 10.62 2.54 -14.04
N LEU A 66 9.63 3.37 -14.40
CA LEU A 66 9.05 4.33 -13.46
C LEU A 66 8.37 3.64 -12.28
N LEU A 67 7.65 2.54 -12.51
CA LEU A 67 7.02 1.71 -11.48
C LEU A 67 8.04 1.08 -10.52
N LEU A 68 9.28 0.87 -10.97
CA LEU A 68 10.37 0.40 -10.11
C LEU A 68 11.03 1.55 -9.33
N VAL A 69 11.30 2.66 -10.01
CA VAL A 69 11.97 3.83 -9.42
C VAL A 69 11.09 4.50 -8.37
N ASN A 70 9.78 4.58 -8.61
CA ASN A 70 8.83 5.21 -7.70
C ASN A 70 8.84 4.64 -6.26
N PRO A 71 8.66 3.33 -6.03
CA PRO A 71 8.71 2.78 -4.68
C PRO A 71 10.09 2.89 -4.04
N LEU A 72 11.18 2.85 -4.82
CA LEU A 72 12.53 3.10 -4.32
C LEU A 72 12.70 4.54 -3.83
N ALA A 73 12.18 5.51 -4.57
CA ALA A 73 12.20 6.92 -4.19
C ALA A 73 11.35 7.15 -2.93
N ALA A 74 10.13 6.58 -2.87
CA ALA A 74 9.27 6.65 -1.70
C ALA A 74 9.94 6.05 -0.45
N PHE A 75 10.62 4.91 -0.60
CA PHE A 75 11.38 4.29 0.48
C PHE A 75 12.56 5.15 0.94
N ALA A 76 13.32 5.74 0.01
CA ALA A 76 14.41 6.66 0.34
C ALA A 76 13.91 7.91 1.06
N SER A 77 12.79 8.50 0.63
CA SER A 77 12.15 9.64 1.30
C SER A 77 11.69 9.28 2.71
N TRP A 78 11.13 8.09 2.90
CA TRP A 78 10.75 7.60 4.23
C TRP A 78 11.95 7.44 5.16
N LEU A 79 13.06 6.86 4.67
CA LEU A 79 14.30 6.76 5.43
C LEU A 79 14.88 8.14 5.79
N ALA A 80 14.88 9.08 4.84
CA ALA A 80 15.33 10.45 5.09
C ALA A 80 14.50 11.14 6.18
N GLY A 81 13.19 10.91 6.21
CA GLY A 81 12.30 11.44 7.25
C GLY A 81 12.47 10.81 8.64
N ILE A 82 13.05 9.61 8.73
CA ILE A 82 13.39 8.98 10.03
C ILE A 82 14.73 9.48 10.57
N GLY A 83 15.63 9.92 9.69
CA GLY A 83 16.95 10.44 10.06
C GLY A 83 16.95 11.88 10.58
N CYS A 84 15.79 12.56 10.62
CA CYS A 84 15.58 13.90 11.17
C CYS A 84 14.93 13.81 12.56
#